data_AF-A0AAG5DD61-F1
#
_entry.id   AF-A0AAG5DD61-F1
#
_cell.length_a   1.000
_cell.length_b   1.000
_cell.length_c   1.000
_cell.angle_alpha   90.00
_cell.angle_beta   90.00
_cell.angle_gamma   90.00
#
_symmetry.space_group_name_H-M   'P 1'
#
loop_
_entity.id
_entity.type
_entity.pdbx_description
1 polymer ?
#
loop_
_entity_poly.entity_id
_entity_poly.type
_entity_poly.pdbx_seq_one_letter_code
_entity_poly.pdbx_strand_id
1 'polypeptide(L)'
;MLAGIFYYNFKDNPAALNTYKLKYLLLGSAVYFIVMNGLTLMLPPDHLSYPSMWLAIYGSMLKSAWGIFPSIVLLHLALHNTPSILASVLKHPILLVAARLSYTIYLTQYGIIYAIYKHVTYPLTYGGFTILVFTAATVTITFSIALLLHLVIEAPFNIMLKNTLKKSSIKKS
;
A
#
# COMPACT_ATOMS: atom_id res chain seq x y z
N MET A 1 -3.37 -6.71 -3.60
CA MET A 1 -4.22 -7.91 -3.80
C MET A 1 -3.82 -8.72 -5.02
N LEU A 2 -3.81 -8.15 -6.23
CA LEU A 2 -3.48 -8.89 -7.47
C LEU A 2 -2.11 -9.60 -7.43
N ALA A 3 -1.07 -8.93 -6.95
CA ALA A 3 0.26 -9.54 -6.79
C ALA A 3 0.26 -10.76 -5.85
N GLY A 4 -0.58 -10.76 -4.81
CA GLY A 4 -0.70 -11.89 -3.88
C GLY A 4 -1.41 -13.10 -4.50
N ILE A 5 -2.44 -12.87 -5.30
CA ILE A 5 -3.13 -13.92 -6.06
C ILE A 5 -2.18 -14.54 -7.09
N PHE A 6 -1.43 -13.69 -7.79
CA PHE A 6 -0.42 -14.13 -8.75
C PHE A 6 0.65 -14.97 -8.04
N TYR A 7 1.17 -14.51 -6.90
CA TYR A 7 2.12 -15.29 -6.11
C TYR A 7 1.54 -16.65 -5.69
N TYR A 8 0.32 -16.70 -5.16
CA TYR A 8 -0.29 -17.95 -4.71
C TYR A 8 -0.41 -19.00 -5.81
N ASN A 9 -0.79 -18.59 -7.03
CA ASN A 9 -0.96 -19.49 -8.16
C ASN A 9 0.38 -19.99 -8.74
N PHE A 10 1.47 -19.25 -8.57
CA PHE A 10 2.74 -19.52 -9.24
C PHE A 10 3.91 -19.81 -8.28
N LYS A 11 3.67 -19.85 -6.96
CA LYS A 11 4.71 -20.14 -5.95
C LYS A 11 5.42 -21.48 -6.20
N ASP A 12 4.71 -22.46 -6.76
CA ASP A 12 5.20 -23.83 -6.97
C ASP A 12 5.87 -24.00 -8.35
N ASN A 13 5.86 -22.96 -9.19
CA ASN A 13 6.42 -22.98 -10.54
C ASN A 13 7.70 -22.13 -10.63
N PRO A 14 8.91 -22.73 -10.48
CA PRO A 14 10.18 -22.00 -10.54
C PRO A 14 10.46 -21.38 -11.93
N ALA A 15 9.80 -21.88 -12.99
CA ALA A 15 9.89 -21.33 -14.35
C ALA A 15 9.08 -20.03 -14.55
N ALA A 16 8.17 -19.67 -13.64
CA ALA A 16 7.27 -18.52 -13.79
C ALA A 16 8.03 -17.19 -14.00
N LEU A 17 9.21 -17.04 -13.38
CA LEU A 17 10.05 -15.85 -13.54
C LEU A 17 10.50 -15.62 -14.99
N ASN A 18 10.83 -16.71 -15.69
CA ASN A 18 11.32 -16.66 -17.07
C ASN A 18 10.16 -16.64 -18.07
N THR A 19 9.11 -17.42 -17.83
CA THR A 19 7.90 -17.47 -18.66
C THR A 19 7.19 -16.12 -18.73
N TYR A 20 7.07 -15.42 -17.59
CA TYR A 20 6.39 -14.12 -17.53
C TYR A 20 7.34 -12.93 -17.70
N LYS A 21 8.61 -13.18 -18.06
CA LYS A 21 9.60 -12.11 -18.32
C LYS A 21 9.62 -11.07 -17.19
N LEU A 22 9.52 -11.52 -15.93
CA LEU A 22 9.25 -10.65 -14.78
C LEU A 22 10.32 -9.55 -14.61
N LYS A 23 11.56 -9.79 -15.08
CA LYS A 23 12.64 -8.81 -15.14
C LYS A 23 12.32 -7.61 -16.05
N TYR A 24 11.72 -7.86 -17.22
CA TYR A 24 11.30 -6.80 -18.14
C TYR A 24 10.12 -6.02 -17.58
N LEU A 25 9.20 -6.71 -16.90
CA LEU A 25 8.05 -6.09 -16.24
C LEU A 25 8.50 -5.19 -15.06
N LEU A 26 9.51 -5.63 -14.30
CA LEU A 26 10.16 -4.82 -13.26
C LEU A 26 10.81 -3.57 -13.86
N LEU A 27 11.62 -3.71 -14.91
CA LEU A 27 12.25 -2.58 -15.60
C LEU A 27 11.20 -1.59 -16.12
N GLY A 28 10.17 -2.09 -16.80
CA GLY A 28 9.08 -1.25 -17.34
C GLY A 28 8.34 -0.49 -16.24
N SER A 29 8.04 -1.15 -15.11
CA SER A 29 7.40 -0.49 -13.96
C SER A 29 8.30 0.54 -13.29
N ALA A 30 9.61 0.32 -13.25
CA ALA A 30 10.59 1.29 -12.72
C ALA A 30 10.66 2.53 -13.61
N VAL A 31 10.75 2.35 -14.93
CA VAL A 31 10.73 3.45 -15.90
C VAL A 31 9.43 4.24 -15.78
N TYR A 32 8.28 3.55 -15.71
CA TYR A 32 6.98 4.21 -15.53
C TYR A 32 6.93 5.05 -14.24
N PHE A 33 7.45 4.50 -13.13
CA PHE A 33 7.52 5.20 -11.85
C PHE A 33 8.40 6.46 -11.92
N ILE A 34 9.59 6.34 -12.52
CA ILE A 34 10.53 7.46 -12.67
C ILE A 34 9.94 8.54 -13.58
N VAL A 35 9.36 8.16 -14.72
CA VAL A 35 8.74 9.10 -15.66
C VAL A 35 7.60 9.86 -14.98
N MET A 36 6.70 9.17 -14.29
CA MET A 36 5.56 9.83 -13.66
C MET A 36 5.96 10.80 -12.55
N ASN A 37 6.93 10.43 -11.69
CA ASN A 37 7.44 11.34 -10.64
C ASN A 37 8.31 12.47 -11.23
N GLY A 38 9.09 12.20 -12.28
CA GLY A 38 9.87 13.22 -12.98
C GLY A 38 8.98 14.27 -13.62
N LEU A 39 7.85 13.87 -14.21
CA LEU A 39 6.83 14.80 -14.70
C LEU A 39 6.29 15.69 -13.59
N THR A 40 6.19 15.21 -12.34
CA THR A 40 5.72 16.00 -11.18
C THR A 40 6.67 17.16 -10.90
N LEU A 41 7.97 16.95 -11.03
CA LEU A 41 8.99 17.99 -10.84
C LEU A 41 8.98 19.04 -11.96
N MET A 42 8.52 18.67 -13.15
CA MET A 42 8.44 19.59 -14.30
C MET A 42 7.11 20.34 -14.38
N LEU A 43 6.14 20.03 -13.53
CA LEU A 43 4.86 20.75 -13.46
C LEU A 43 5.09 22.13 -12.80
N PRO A 44 4.73 23.24 -13.49
CA PRO A 44 4.86 24.57 -12.90
C PRO A 44 3.91 24.72 -11.69
N PRO A 45 4.33 25.48 -10.66
CA PRO A 45 3.55 25.69 -9.44
C PRO A 45 2.24 26.44 -9.68
N ASP A 46 2.15 27.21 -10.76
CA ASP A 46 0.93 27.94 -11.14
C ASP A 46 0.02 27.05 -11.99
N HIS A 47 -0.81 26.25 -11.33
CA HIS A 47 -1.70 25.25 -11.92
C HIS A 47 -2.88 25.82 -12.74
N LEU A 48 -2.85 27.10 -13.12
CA LEU A 48 -4.02 27.84 -13.62
C LEU A 48 -4.29 27.66 -15.12
N SER A 49 -3.32 27.20 -15.92
CA SER A 49 -3.46 27.22 -17.39
C SER A 49 -3.70 25.86 -18.07
N TYR A 50 -3.68 24.75 -17.33
CA TYR A 50 -3.84 23.42 -17.93
C TYR A 50 -5.30 22.92 -17.87
N PRO A 51 -5.79 22.22 -18.91
CA PRO A 51 -7.13 21.66 -18.90
C PRO A 51 -7.27 20.63 -17.77
N SER A 52 -8.32 20.78 -16.97
CA SER A 52 -8.61 19.96 -15.78
C SER A 52 -8.63 18.45 -16.06
N MET A 53 -9.03 18.06 -17.27
CA MET A 53 -9.04 16.66 -17.71
C MET A 53 -7.64 16.06 -17.78
N TRP A 54 -6.64 16.83 -18.22
CA TRP A 54 -5.26 16.34 -18.32
C TRP A 54 -4.63 16.16 -16.95
N LEU A 55 -4.92 17.07 -16.01
CA LEU A 55 -4.50 16.94 -14.61
C LEU A 55 -5.13 15.73 -13.93
N ALA A 56 -6.40 15.44 -14.23
CA ALA A 56 -7.09 14.27 -13.68
C ALA A 56 -6.47 12.95 -14.20
N ILE A 57 -6.20 12.86 -15.51
CA ILE A 57 -5.54 11.69 -16.12
C ILE A 57 -4.15 11.52 -15.52
N TYR A 58 -3.36 12.58 -15.50
CA TYR A 58 -2.01 12.56 -14.93
C TYR A 58 -2.03 12.14 -13.45
N GLY A 59 -2.90 12.73 -12.64
CA GLY A 59 -3.04 12.38 -11.23
C GLY A 59 -3.45 10.92 -11.01
N SER A 60 -4.29 10.37 -11.89
CA SER A 60 -4.67 8.95 -11.85
C SER A 60 -3.50 8.02 -12.21
N MET A 61 -2.71 8.39 -13.21
CA MET A 61 -1.51 7.66 -13.65
C MET A 61 -0.39 7.72 -12.60
N LEU A 62 -0.16 8.88 -11.99
CA LEU A 62 0.82 9.01 -10.92
C LEU A 62 0.44 8.13 -9.72
N LYS A 63 -0.83 8.14 -9.31
CA LYS A 63 -1.32 7.26 -8.24
C LYS A 63 -1.19 5.78 -8.59
N SER A 64 -1.43 5.39 -9.85
CA SER A 64 -1.26 4.00 -10.27
C SER A 64 0.20 3.58 -10.28
N ALA A 65 1.14 4.46 -10.65
CA ALA A 65 2.57 4.20 -10.61
C ALA A 65 3.06 3.82 -9.20
N TRP A 66 2.61 4.56 -8.19
CA TRP A 66 2.90 4.28 -6.78
C TRP A 66 2.32 2.97 -6.26
N GLY A 67 1.29 2.42 -6.91
CA GLY A 67 0.74 1.10 -6.57
C GLY A 67 1.42 -0.06 -7.34
N ILE A 68 1.68 0.14 -8.63
CA ILE A 68 2.16 -0.89 -9.56
C ILE A 68 3.61 -1.25 -9.26
N PHE A 69 4.49 -0.26 -9.12
CA PHE A 69 5.92 -0.50 -8.96
C PHE A 69 6.26 -1.29 -7.68
N PRO A 70 5.81 -0.89 -6.47
CA PRO A 70 6.07 -1.66 -5.25
C PRO A 70 5.48 -3.08 -5.31
N SER A 71 4.30 -3.24 -5.93
CA SER A 71 3.66 -4.56 -6.08
C SER A 71 4.50 -5.52 -6.92
N ILE A 72 5.10 -5.03 -8.02
CA ILE A 72 5.96 -5.82 -8.90
C ILE A 72 7.30 -6.14 -8.23
N VAL A 73 7.88 -5.19 -7.50
CA VAL A 73 9.11 -5.41 -6.73
C VAL A 73 8.90 -6.50 -5.68
N LEU A 74 7.80 -6.43 -4.91
CA LEU A 74 7.45 -7.45 -3.93
C LEU A 74 7.23 -8.81 -4.57
N LEU A 75 6.55 -8.86 -5.73
CA LEU A 75 6.32 -10.10 -6.45
C LEU A 75 7.63 -10.72 -6.97
N HIS A 76 8.52 -9.89 -7.51
CA HIS A 76 9.83 -10.32 -7.96
C HIS A 76 10.66 -10.90 -6.81
N LEU A 77 10.67 -10.21 -5.67
CA LEU A 77 11.37 -10.66 -4.47
C LEU A 77 10.79 -11.96 -3.89
N ALA A 78 9.46 -12.13 -3.96
CA ALA A 78 8.79 -13.32 -3.44
C ALA A 78 9.02 -14.57 -4.29
N LEU A 79 9.15 -14.43 -5.62
CA LEU A 79 9.39 -15.54 -6.54
C LEU A 79 10.88 -15.84 -6.76
N HIS A 80 11.72 -14.80 -6.74
CA HIS A 80 13.16 -14.93 -6.84
C HIS A 80 13.72 -15.26 -5.45
N ASN A 81 13.64 -16.55 -5.07
CA ASN A 81 14.08 -17.15 -3.79
C ASN A 81 15.58 -16.95 -3.43
N THR A 82 16.24 -15.94 -3.99
CA THR A 82 17.62 -15.57 -3.72
C THR A 82 17.70 -14.79 -2.41
N PRO A 83 18.68 -15.07 -1.53
CA PRO A 83 18.90 -14.29 -0.32
C PRO A 83 19.35 -12.87 -0.67
N SER A 84 18.39 -11.97 -0.82
CA SER A 84 18.63 -10.53 -0.96
C SER A 84 18.53 -9.86 0.41
N ILE A 85 19.35 -8.82 0.64
CA ILE A 85 19.29 -7.98 1.85
C ILE A 85 17.87 -7.44 2.05
N LEU A 86 17.19 -7.07 0.95
CA LEU A 86 15.78 -6.64 0.96
C LEU A 86 14.86 -7.74 1.49
N ALA A 87 15.04 -8.99 1.07
CA ALA A 87 14.23 -10.11 1.57
C ALA A 87 14.47 -10.36 3.06
N SER A 88 15.67 -10.13 3.56
CA SER A 88 15.98 -10.25 4.99
C SER A 88 15.29 -9.15 5.82
N VAL A 89 15.39 -7.89 5.37
CA VAL A 89 14.72 -6.76 6.02
C VAL A 89 13.19 -6.94 6.01
N LEU A 90 12.63 -7.42 4.91
CA LEU A 90 11.18 -7.62 4.79
C LEU A 90 10.64 -8.74 5.68
N LYS A 91 11.47 -9.71 6.04
CA LYS A 91 11.11 -10.80 6.96
C LYS A 91 11.23 -10.41 8.43
N HIS A 92 11.70 -9.20 8.74
CA HIS A 92 11.87 -8.77 10.12
C HIS A 92 10.52 -8.69 10.84
N PRO A 93 10.40 -9.21 12.09
CA PRO A 93 9.13 -9.28 12.81
C PRO A 93 8.47 -7.91 13.01
N ILE A 94 9.26 -6.86 13.22
CA ILE A 94 8.75 -5.49 13.32
C ILE A 94 8.08 -5.05 12.01
N LEU A 95 8.66 -5.41 10.86
CA LEU A 95 8.10 -5.03 9.56
C LEU A 95 6.83 -5.82 9.25
N LEU A 96 6.72 -7.07 9.74
CA LEU A 96 5.48 -7.84 9.66
C LEU A 96 4.36 -7.21 10.48
N VAL A 97 4.66 -6.74 11.70
CA VAL A 97 3.69 -6.00 12.52
C VAL A 97 3.31 -4.68 11.83
N ALA A 98 4.29 -3.94 11.32
CA ALA A 98 4.06 -2.70 10.59
C ALA A 98 3.22 -2.93 9.32
N ALA A 99 3.42 -4.03 8.60
CA ALA A 99 2.64 -4.38 7.43
C ALA A 99 1.17 -4.68 7.78
N ARG A 100 0.92 -5.40 8.89
CA ARG A 100 -0.46 -5.62 9.40
C ARG A 100 -1.11 -4.32 9.83
N LEU A 101 -0.40 -3.49 10.60
CA LEU A 101 -0.89 -2.18 11.01
C LEU A 101 -1.19 -1.28 9.80
N SER A 102 -0.32 -1.28 8.79
CA SER A 102 -0.51 -0.53 7.55
C SER A 102 -1.77 -0.97 6.79
N TYR A 103 -2.10 -2.27 6.83
CA TYR A 103 -3.35 -2.79 6.26
C TYR A 103 -4.59 -2.26 7.01
N THR A 104 -4.55 -2.25 8.35
CA THR A 104 -5.62 -1.70 9.18
C THR A 104 -5.80 -0.19 8.95
N ILE A 105 -4.69 0.55 8.82
CA ILE A 105 -4.67 1.97 8.48
C ILE A 105 -5.34 2.20 7.12
N TYR A 106 -4.96 1.43 6.10
CA TYR A 106 -5.52 1.56 4.75
C TYR A 106 -7.05 1.40 4.73
N LEU A 107 -7.59 0.45 5.49
CA LEU A 107 -9.04 0.22 5.59
C LEU A 107 -9.77 1.38 6.29
N THR A 108 -9.17 1.97 7.31
CA THR A 108 -9.81 2.98 8.17
C THR A 108 -9.65 4.41 7.64
N GLN A 109 -8.56 4.68 6.92
CA GLN A 109 -8.20 6.02 6.44
C GLN A 109 -9.34 6.71 5.66
N TYR A 110 -10.00 6.00 4.74
CA TYR A 110 -11.10 6.58 3.95
C TYR A 110 -12.29 6.99 4.80
N GLY A 111 -12.68 6.17 5.78
CA GLY A 111 -13.78 6.47 6.69
C GLY A 111 -13.48 7.69 7.57
N ILE A 112 -12.23 7.80 8.03
CA ILE A 112 -11.78 8.92 8.85
C ILE A 112 -11.73 10.22 8.04
N ILE A 113 -11.18 10.18 6.83
CA ILE A 113 -11.19 11.33 5.92
C ILE A 113 -12.64 11.76 5.69
N TYR A 114 -13.54 10.85 5.34
CA TYR A 114 -14.96 11.17 5.13
C TYR A 114 -15.61 11.79 6.38
N ALA A 115 -15.36 11.22 7.56
CA ALA A 115 -15.89 11.75 8.82
C ALA A 115 -15.40 13.18 9.09
N ILE A 116 -14.09 13.43 8.93
CA ILE A 116 -13.52 14.76 9.14
C ILE A 116 -14.13 15.76 8.15
N TYR A 117 -14.15 15.44 6.85
CA TYR A 117 -14.69 16.34 5.82
C TYR A 117 -16.19 16.62 5.99
N LYS A 118 -16.97 15.68 6.55
CA LYS A 118 -18.38 15.90 6.86
C LYS A 118 -18.60 16.92 7.99
N HIS A 119 -17.69 17.00 8.95
CA HIS A 119 -17.82 17.87 10.13
C HIS A 119 -17.09 19.22 9.99
N VAL A 120 -16.28 19.40 8.95
CA VAL A 120 -15.65 20.69 8.63
C VAL A 120 -16.70 21.62 8.01
N THR A 121 -17.10 22.64 8.77
CA THR A 121 -18.11 23.65 8.40
C THR A 121 -17.50 24.96 7.87
N TYR A 122 -16.18 25.11 7.97
CA TYR A 122 -15.46 26.31 7.51
C TYR A 122 -14.91 26.12 6.09
N PRO A 123 -14.87 27.17 5.26
CA PRO A 123 -14.19 27.11 3.97
C PRO A 123 -12.71 26.81 4.21
N LEU A 124 -12.24 25.68 3.69
CA LEU A 124 -10.84 25.29 3.75
C LEU A 124 -10.02 26.30 2.96
N THR A 125 -9.48 27.32 3.64
CA THR A 125 -8.48 28.20 3.06
C THR A 125 -7.23 27.36 2.81
N TYR A 126 -6.88 27.18 1.53
CA TYR A 126 -5.72 26.40 1.08
C TYR A 126 -4.41 27.14 1.36
N GLY A 127 -4.09 27.34 2.64
CA GLY A 127 -2.75 27.74 3.08
C GLY A 127 -1.89 26.48 3.28
N GLY A 128 -0.64 26.51 2.83
CA GLY A 128 0.28 25.37 2.98
C GLY A 128 0.41 24.89 4.43
N PHE A 129 0.41 25.81 5.39
CA PHE A 129 0.42 25.50 6.83
C PHE A 129 -0.87 24.80 7.29
N THR A 130 -2.03 25.29 6.87
CA THR A 130 -3.34 24.69 7.20
C THR A 130 -3.46 23.28 6.65
N ILE A 131 -2.99 23.06 5.42
CA ILE A 131 -2.96 21.73 4.78
C ILE A 131 -2.06 20.79 5.57
N LEU A 132 -0.88 21.25 6.00
CA LEU A 132 0.09 20.45 6.76
C LEU A 132 -0.48 20.06 8.13
N VAL A 133 -1.05 21.00 8.87
CA VAL A 133 -1.66 20.73 10.18
C VAL A 133 -2.83 19.75 10.05
N PHE A 134 -3.69 19.94 9.05
CA PHE A 134 -4.85 19.08 8.83
C PHE A 134 -4.45 17.66 8.40
N THR A 135 -3.44 17.52 7.55
CA THR A 135 -2.89 16.20 7.18
C THR A 135 -2.23 15.54 8.38
N ALA A 136 -1.44 16.25 9.19
CA ALA A 136 -0.83 15.72 10.40
C ALA A 136 -1.88 15.23 11.42
N ALA A 137 -2.94 16.01 11.65
CA ALA A 137 -4.05 15.63 12.51
C ALA A 137 -4.76 14.37 11.98
N THR A 138 -5.07 14.33 10.68
CA THR A 138 -5.73 13.19 10.03
C THR A 138 -4.87 11.92 10.15
N VAL A 139 -3.57 12.02 9.94
CA VAL A 139 -2.63 10.88 10.07
C VAL A 139 -2.60 10.38 11.51
N THR A 140 -2.54 11.29 12.49
CA THR A 140 -2.47 10.92 13.91
C THR A 140 -3.75 10.22 14.39
N ILE A 141 -4.92 10.74 13.99
CA ILE A 141 -6.22 10.14 14.29
C ILE A 141 -6.34 8.77 13.60
N THR A 142 -5.93 8.67 12.34
CA THR A 142 -5.95 7.41 11.59
C THR A 142 -5.08 6.35 12.24
N PHE A 143 -3.86 6.71 12.63
CA PHE A 143 -2.97 5.80 13.34
C PHE A 143 -3.56 5.34 14.67
N SER A 144 -4.15 6.26 15.45
CA SER A 144 -4.73 5.94 16.76
C SER A 144 -5.91 4.97 16.64
N ILE A 145 -6.82 5.24 15.70
CA ILE A 145 -7.99 4.38 15.46
C ILE A 145 -7.56 3.03 14.88
N ALA A 146 -6.63 3.01 13.91
CA ALA A 146 -6.14 1.78 13.32
C ALA A 146 -5.41 0.90 14.34
N LEU A 147 -4.63 1.49 15.25
CA LEU A 147 -3.97 0.76 16.35
C LEU A 147 -5.01 0.16 17.29
N LEU A 148 -6.01 0.92 17.70
CA LEU A 148 -7.11 0.41 18.52
C LEU A 148 -7.85 -0.75 17.82
N LEU A 149 -8.15 -0.59 16.54
CA LEU A 149 -8.83 -1.64 15.76
C LEU A 149 -7.98 -2.90 15.64
N HIS A 150 -6.68 -2.75 15.39
CA HIS A 150 -5.74 -3.86 15.32
C HIS A 150 -5.64 -4.61 16.66
N LEU A 151 -5.56 -3.87 17.77
CA LEU A 151 -5.39 -4.44 19.12
C LEU A 151 -6.68 -5.08 19.65
N VAL A 152 -7.84 -4.48 19.37
CA VAL A 152 -9.15 -4.95 19.88
C VAL A 152 -9.78 -6.02 18.99
N ILE A 153 -9.56 -5.97 17.67
CA ILE A 153 -10.19 -6.91 16.73
C ILE A 153 -9.17 -7.91 16.19
N GLU A 154 -8.11 -7.42 15.54
CA GLU A 154 -7.22 -8.31 14.78
C GLU A 154 -6.40 -9.24 15.69
N ALA A 155 -5.95 -8.76 16.85
CA ALA A 155 -5.21 -9.58 17.81
C ALA A 155 -6.05 -10.73 18.41
N PRO A 156 -7.24 -10.52 18.99
CA PRO A 156 -8.03 -11.62 19.53
C PRO A 156 -8.58 -12.55 18.45
N PHE A 157 -8.99 -12.03 17.29
CA PHE A 157 -9.44 -12.90 16.19
C PHE A 157 -8.33 -13.82 15.68
N ASN A 158 -7.09 -13.33 15.57
CA ASN A 158 -5.96 -14.17 15.19
C ASN A 158 -5.69 -15.29 16.20
N ILE A 159 -5.87 -15.03 17.49
CA ILE A 159 -5.73 -16.05 18.55
C ILE A 159 -6.84 -17.10 18.43
N MET A 160 -8.10 -16.67 18.24
CA MET A 160 -9.23 -17.58 18.07
C MET A 160 -9.09 -18.46 16.82
N LEU A 161 -8.68 -17.87 15.69
CA LEU A 161 -8.47 -18.58 14.43
C LEU A 161 -7.37 -19.65 14.57
N LYS A 162 -6.23 -19.27 15.18
CA LYS A 162 -5.12 -20.19 15.42
C LYS A 162 -5.53 -21.37 16.31
N ASN A 163 -6.33 -21.11 17.34
CA ASN A 163 -6.86 -22.16 18.23
C ASN A 163 -7.83 -23.10 17.50
N THR A 164 -8.65 -22.57 16.59
CA THR A 164 -9.62 -23.36 15.82
C THR A 164 -8.93 -24.24 14.78
N LEU A 165 -7.94 -23.71 14.05
CA LEU A 165 -7.16 -24.46 13.08
C LEU A 165 -6.32 -25.56 13.75
N LYS A 166 -5.71 -25.27 14.92
CA LYS A 166 -4.97 -26.28 15.70
C LYS A 166 -5.89 -27.41 16.18
N LYS A 167 -7.11 -27.07 16.62
CA LYS A 167 -8.13 -28.06 17.03
C LYS A 167 -8.60 -28.92 15.85
N SER A 168 -8.72 -28.36 14.65
CA SER A 168 -9.05 -29.10 13.42
C SER A 168 -7.94 -30.07 12.98
N SER A 169 -6.67 -29.73 13.21
CA SER A 169 -5.53 -30.61 12.87
C SER A 169 -5.43 -31.81 13.80
N ILE A 170 -5.76 -31.64 15.08
CA ILE A 170 -5.74 -32.74 16.08
C ILE A 170 -6.88 -33.74 15.83
N LYS A 171 -8.01 -33.29 15.28
CA LYS A 171 -9.17 -34.14 14.99
C LYS A 171 -9.03 -34.99 13.71
N LYS A 172 -7.98 -34.77 12.93
CA LYS A 172 -7.65 -35.50 11.69
C LYS A 172 -6.50 -36.50 11.85
N SER A 173 -5.90 -36.58 13.04
CA SER A 173 -4.96 -37.63 13.44
C SER A 173 -5.69 -38.65 14.30
#